data_AF-A0A6L4Z0H5-F1
#
_entry.id   AF-A0A6L4Z0H5-F1
#
_cell.length_a   1.000
_cell.length_b   1.000
_cell.length_c   1.000
_cell.angle_alpha   90.00
_cell.angle_beta   90.00
_cell.angle_gamma   90.00
#
_symmetry.space_group_name_H-M   'P 1'
#
loop_
_entity.id
_entity.type
_entity.pdbx_description
1 polymer ?
#
loop_
_entity_poly.entity_id
_entity_poly.type
_entity_poly.pdbx_seq_one_letter_code
_entity_poly.pdbx_strand_id
1 'polypeptide(L)'
;MNQNPSMHEKIEFLKVLAQNNEFISDITEIKVKKAKELIKNNANSIFDLFRIFASLNLLNAAIKQPKYKALIEYNDIKGNVSRIMHYLISLRYNKYDLTFYINPESKCAYIEIFSLQFSFHNIMFNDKIKSFVESDKNLVMPWKEIRLQRIAGEIFDLSLSLIS
;
A
#
# COMPACT_ATOMS: atom_id res chain seq x y z
N MET A 1 16.14 -6.86 -29.90
CA MET A 1 14.96 -6.08 -29.44
C MET A 1 14.81 -6.35 -27.95
N ASN A 2 15.14 -5.39 -27.08
CA ASN A 2 14.83 -5.53 -25.65
C ASN A 2 13.34 -5.25 -25.50
N GLN A 3 12.53 -6.31 -25.34
CA GLN A 3 11.14 -6.14 -24.94
C GLN A 3 11.14 -5.62 -23.50
N ASN A 4 10.44 -4.51 -23.25
CA ASN A 4 10.19 -4.06 -21.89
C ASN A 4 9.39 -5.15 -21.16
N PRO A 5 9.78 -5.54 -19.94
CA PRO A 5 9.05 -6.54 -19.19
C PRO A 5 7.57 -6.16 -19.02
N SER A 6 6.69 -7.12 -19.19
CA SER A 6 5.26 -7.00 -18.88
C SER A 6 5.04 -6.65 -17.41
N MET A 7 3.83 -6.16 -17.10
CA MET A 7 3.46 -5.86 -15.72
C MET A 7 3.55 -7.09 -14.81
N HIS A 8 3.13 -8.25 -15.33
CA HIS A 8 3.22 -9.51 -14.60
C HIS A 8 4.66 -9.86 -14.23
N GLU A 9 5.59 -9.78 -15.19
CA GLU A 9 7.01 -10.05 -14.95
C GLU A 9 7.62 -9.08 -13.92
N LYS A 10 7.26 -7.80 -13.98
CA LYS A 10 7.70 -6.81 -12.98
C LYS A 10 7.20 -7.14 -11.57
N ILE A 11 5.95 -7.57 -11.44
CA ILE A 11 5.36 -7.96 -10.16
C ILE A 11 6.03 -9.23 -9.61
N GLU A 12 6.25 -10.25 -10.44
CA GLU A 12 6.94 -11.47 -10.00
C GLU A 12 8.37 -11.19 -9.57
N PHE A 13 9.09 -10.32 -10.29
CA PHE A 13 10.41 -9.86 -9.88
C PHE A 13 10.38 -9.18 -8.50
N LEU A 14 9.39 -8.31 -8.24
CA LEU A 14 9.24 -7.68 -6.93
C LEU A 14 8.96 -8.70 -5.83
N LYS A 15 8.15 -9.73 -6.07
CA LYS A 15 7.91 -10.78 -5.08
C LYS A 15 9.18 -11.55 -4.74
N VAL A 16 10.00 -11.90 -5.74
CA VAL A 16 11.31 -12.53 -5.54
C VAL A 16 12.22 -11.61 -4.72
N LEU A 17 12.26 -10.32 -5.06
CA LEU A 17 13.07 -9.34 -4.34
C LEU A 17 12.62 -9.18 -2.88
N ALA A 18 11.32 -9.24 -2.61
CA ALA A 18 10.76 -9.15 -1.26
C ALA A 18 11.12 -10.36 -0.37
N GLN A 19 11.41 -11.51 -0.98
CA GLN A 19 11.89 -12.71 -0.28
C GLN A 19 13.39 -12.65 0.04
N ASN A 20 14.14 -11.77 -0.62
CA ASN A 20 15.55 -11.57 -0.31
C ASN A 20 15.71 -10.80 1.02
N ASN A 21 16.12 -11.52 2.06
CA ASN A 21 16.32 -10.98 3.40
C ASN A 21 17.54 -10.07 3.57
N GLU A 22 18.38 -9.92 2.55
CA GLU A 22 19.50 -8.98 2.53
C GLU A 22 19.14 -7.69 1.78
N PHE A 23 18.17 -7.76 0.87
CA PHE A 23 17.76 -6.60 0.09
C PHE A 23 16.95 -5.59 0.93
N ILE A 24 17.35 -4.32 0.84
CA ILE A 24 16.63 -3.18 1.42
C ILE A 24 16.67 -2.07 0.37
N SER A 25 15.50 -1.55 -0.03
CA SER A 25 15.42 -0.45 -0.99
C SER A 25 16.24 0.74 -0.53
N ASP A 26 16.89 1.39 -1.48
CA ASP A 26 17.30 2.77 -1.27
C ASP A 26 16.08 3.70 -1.37
N ILE A 27 15.75 4.31 -0.23
CA ILE A 27 14.72 5.34 -0.14
C ILE A 27 15.44 6.68 -0.17
N THR A 28 15.10 7.51 -1.15
CA THR A 28 15.63 8.86 -1.31
C THR A 28 14.65 9.92 -0.82
N GLU A 29 15.15 11.10 -0.47
CA GLU A 29 14.30 12.22 -0.04
C GLU A 29 13.31 12.65 -1.13
N ILE A 30 13.73 12.58 -2.41
CA ILE A 30 12.87 12.88 -3.56
C ILE A 30 11.66 11.94 -3.59
N LYS A 31 11.88 10.63 -3.40
CA LYS A 31 10.79 9.64 -3.34
C LYS A 31 9.87 9.92 -2.16
N VAL A 32 10.42 10.24 -0.98
CA VAL A 32 9.63 10.58 0.22
C VAL A 32 8.73 11.79 -0.03
N LYS A 33 9.29 12.91 -0.52
CA LYS A 33 8.52 14.12 -0.82
C LYS A 33 7.43 13.85 -1.85
N LYS A 34 7.75 13.11 -2.91
CA LYS A 34 6.77 12.75 -3.95
C LYS A 34 5.65 11.86 -3.40
N ALA A 35 5.97 10.87 -2.59
CA ALA A 35 4.99 10.00 -1.94
C ALA A 35 4.05 10.80 -1.03
N LYS A 36 4.56 11.78 -0.26
CA LYS A 36 3.72 12.66 0.58
C LYS A 36 2.67 13.43 -0.21
N GLU A 37 3.01 13.89 -1.42
CA GLU A 37 2.02 14.55 -2.28
C GLU A 37 1.02 13.56 -2.87
N LEU A 38 1.50 12.41 -3.34
CA LEU A 38 0.66 11.40 -3.99
C LEU A 38 -0.37 10.77 -3.05
N ILE A 39 -0.06 10.58 -1.76
CA ILE A 39 -1.02 10.01 -0.80
C ILE A 39 -2.23 10.93 -0.56
N LYS A 40 -2.17 12.21 -0.93
CA LYS A 40 -3.29 13.15 -0.79
C LYS A 40 -4.30 13.05 -1.94
N ASN A 41 -3.93 12.41 -3.05
CA ASN A 41 -4.76 12.32 -4.24
C ASN A 41 -6.02 11.46 -4.00
N ASN A 42 -7.04 11.73 -4.81
CA ASN A 42 -8.18 10.85 -4.97
C ASN A 42 -7.83 9.74 -5.97
N ALA A 43 -8.43 8.56 -5.77
CA ALA A 43 -8.30 7.47 -6.73
C ALA A 43 -9.49 7.44 -7.69
N ASN A 44 -9.21 7.38 -8.99
CA ASN A 44 -10.21 7.20 -10.03
C ASN A 44 -10.03 5.89 -10.82
N SER A 45 -8.88 5.24 -10.64
CA SER A 45 -8.51 3.97 -11.26
C SER A 45 -7.81 3.04 -10.26
N ILE A 46 -7.65 1.77 -10.63
CA ILE A 46 -6.86 0.81 -9.87
C ILE A 46 -5.37 1.20 -9.81
N PHE A 47 -4.86 1.88 -10.85
CA PHE A 47 -3.48 2.39 -10.87
C PHE A 47 -3.28 3.54 -9.88
N ASP A 48 -4.29 4.41 -9.70
CA ASP A 48 -4.24 5.44 -8.67
C ASP A 48 -4.23 4.82 -7.27
N LEU A 49 -5.06 3.80 -7.04
CA LEU A 49 -5.05 3.05 -5.78
C LEU A 49 -3.68 2.40 -5.53
N PHE A 50 -3.15 1.71 -6.53
CA PHE A 50 -1.83 1.08 -6.43
C PHE A 50 -0.75 2.11 -6.07
N ARG A 51 -0.77 3.29 -6.69
CA ARG A 51 0.17 4.37 -6.36
C ARG A 51 -0.01 4.90 -4.95
N ILE A 52 -1.23 5.09 -4.48
CA ILE A 52 -1.49 5.55 -3.11
C ILE A 52 -0.95 4.52 -2.12
N PHE A 53 -1.21 3.23 -2.31
CA PHE A 53 -0.70 2.17 -1.43
C PHE A 53 0.82 2.00 -1.51
N ALA A 54 1.41 2.09 -2.70
CA ALA A 54 2.87 2.10 -2.88
C ALA A 54 3.51 3.29 -2.14
N SER A 55 2.90 4.48 -2.23
CA SER A 55 3.34 5.68 -1.53
C SER A 55 3.24 5.54 -0.01
N LEU A 56 2.11 5.01 0.50
CA LEU A 56 1.95 4.74 1.94
C LEU A 56 2.95 3.69 2.43
N ASN A 57 3.23 2.64 1.66
CA ASN A 57 4.24 1.63 1.99
C ASN A 57 5.65 2.25 2.04
N LEU A 58 6.01 3.09 1.08
CA LEU A 58 7.28 3.84 1.08
C LEU A 58 7.40 4.72 2.32
N LEU A 59 6.38 5.51 2.65
CA LEU A 59 6.41 6.38 3.83
C LEU A 59 6.51 5.59 5.14
N ASN A 60 5.83 4.43 5.23
CA ASN A 60 5.88 3.55 6.39
C ASN A 60 7.26 2.87 6.55
N ALA A 61 7.96 2.60 5.46
CA ALA A 61 9.36 2.17 5.49
C ALA A 61 10.31 3.34 5.84
N ALA A 62 10.08 4.52 5.27
CA ALA A 62 10.92 5.69 5.43
C ALA A 62 10.90 6.26 6.85
N ILE A 63 9.73 6.34 7.51
CA ILE A 63 9.59 6.92 8.87
C ILE A 63 10.41 6.17 9.94
N LYS A 64 10.76 4.92 9.67
CA LYS A 64 11.64 4.10 10.54
C LYS A 64 13.11 4.50 10.44
N GLN A 65 13.50 5.23 9.40
CA GLN A 65 14.87 5.70 9.21
C GLN A 65 15.08 7.07 9.86
N PRO A 66 16.14 7.27 10.68
CA PRO A 66 16.37 8.53 11.38
C PRO A 66 16.38 9.78 10.48
N LYS A 67 16.94 9.68 9.27
CA LYS A 67 17.03 10.79 8.30
C LYS A 67 15.67 11.34 7.84
N TYR A 68 14.58 10.58 7.99
CA TYR A 68 13.25 10.99 7.53
C TYR A 68 12.29 11.39 8.66
N LYS A 69 12.70 11.31 9.93
CA LYS A 69 11.83 11.66 11.06
C LYS A 69 11.39 13.12 11.06
N ALA A 70 12.20 14.03 10.54
CA ALA A 70 11.84 15.45 10.41
C ALA A 70 10.94 15.74 9.19
N LEU A 71 10.82 14.78 8.26
CA LEU A 71 10.10 14.96 7.00
C LEU A 71 8.72 14.28 7.00
N ILE A 72 8.50 13.29 7.86
CA ILE A 72 7.30 12.46 7.87
C ILE A 72 6.71 12.45 9.28
N GLU A 73 5.48 12.91 9.40
CA GLU A 73 4.72 12.75 10.64
C GLU A 73 3.91 11.44 10.58
N TYR A 74 3.75 10.76 11.72
CA TYR A 74 2.91 9.56 11.77
C TYR A 74 1.46 9.84 11.35
N ASN A 75 0.97 11.07 11.57
CA ASN A 75 -0.36 11.50 11.17
C ASN A 75 -0.51 11.60 9.65
N ASP A 76 0.56 11.91 8.91
CA ASP A 76 0.54 11.92 7.43
C ASP A 76 0.14 10.55 6.89
N ILE A 77 0.67 9.48 7.49
CA ILE A 77 0.39 8.09 7.09
C ILE A 77 -0.97 7.65 7.60
N LYS A 78 -1.22 7.75 8.92
CA LYS A 78 -2.45 7.24 9.55
C LYS A 78 -3.71 7.92 9.03
N GLY A 79 -3.66 9.25 8.84
CA GLY A 79 -4.79 10.01 8.30
C GLY A 79 -5.16 9.55 6.89
N ASN A 80 -4.17 9.35 6.02
CA ASN A 80 -4.40 8.89 4.65
C ASN A 80 -4.80 7.41 4.56
N VAL A 81 -4.28 6.54 5.43
CA VAL A 81 -4.79 5.16 5.58
C VAL A 81 -6.27 5.19 5.94
N SER A 82 -6.66 5.96 6.95
CA SER A 82 -8.08 6.07 7.35
C SER A 82 -8.95 6.57 6.18
N ARG A 83 -8.51 7.64 5.52
CA ARG A 83 -9.20 8.21 4.35
C ARG A 83 -9.43 7.18 3.25
N ILE A 84 -8.40 6.41 2.88
CA ILE A 84 -8.52 5.43 1.79
C ILE A 84 -9.36 4.22 2.19
N MET A 85 -9.31 3.77 3.45
CA MET A 85 -10.20 2.71 3.94
C MET A 85 -11.67 3.15 3.86
N HIS A 86 -11.97 4.39 4.27
CA HIS A 86 -13.33 4.93 4.15
C HIS A 86 -13.82 4.96 2.70
N TYR A 87 -12.94 5.32 1.77
CA TYR A 87 -13.22 5.33 0.34
C TYR A 87 -13.52 3.91 -0.18
N LEU A 88 -12.68 2.92 0.14
CA LEU A 88 -12.88 1.52 -0.28
C LEU A 88 -14.20 0.95 0.25
N ILE A 89 -14.52 1.19 1.52
CA ILE A 89 -15.79 0.75 2.12
C ILE A 89 -16.98 1.45 1.46
N SER A 90 -16.88 2.75 1.17
CA SER A 90 -17.95 3.53 0.50
C SER A 90 -18.27 3.00 -0.90
N LEU A 91 -17.25 2.68 -1.70
CA LEU A 91 -17.43 2.20 -3.08
C LEU A 91 -17.71 0.70 -3.17
N ARG A 92 -17.88 0.04 -2.01
CA ARG A 92 -17.96 -1.42 -1.88
C ARG A 92 -16.76 -2.16 -2.45
N TYR A 93 -15.60 -1.53 -2.70
CA TYR A 93 -14.35 -2.03 -3.33
C TYR A 93 -14.46 -2.80 -4.66
N ASN A 94 -15.59 -3.46 -4.95
CA ASN A 94 -15.99 -4.22 -6.14
C ASN A 94 -15.84 -3.45 -7.46
N LYS A 95 -15.67 -2.12 -7.42
CA LYS A 95 -15.39 -1.31 -8.60
C LYS A 95 -14.00 -1.61 -9.19
N TYR A 96 -13.09 -2.13 -8.38
CA TYR A 96 -11.71 -2.40 -8.77
C TYR A 96 -11.39 -3.88 -8.58
N ASP A 97 -10.52 -4.41 -9.44
CA ASP A 97 -9.96 -5.75 -9.30
C ASP A 97 -8.93 -5.80 -8.16
N LEU A 98 -9.43 -5.74 -6.92
CA LEU A 98 -8.63 -5.79 -5.70
C LEU A 98 -9.34 -6.60 -4.63
N THR A 99 -8.55 -7.15 -3.71
CA THR A 99 -9.05 -7.75 -2.47
C THR A 99 -8.85 -6.78 -1.31
N PHE A 100 -9.86 -6.63 -0.46
CA PHE A 100 -9.79 -5.79 0.74
C PHE A 100 -10.50 -6.47 1.91
N TYR A 101 -9.79 -6.58 3.03
CA TYR A 101 -10.36 -7.07 4.28
C TYR A 101 -9.64 -6.44 5.48
N ILE A 102 -10.28 -6.51 6.64
CA ILE A 102 -9.74 -6.08 7.92
C ILE A 102 -9.77 -7.27 8.86
N ASN A 103 -8.61 -7.61 9.42
CA ASN A 103 -8.53 -8.56 10.52
C ASN A 103 -8.77 -7.78 11.83
N PRO A 104 -9.89 -8.04 12.55
CA PRO A 104 -10.23 -7.31 13.76
C PRO A 104 -9.30 -7.58 14.93
N GLU A 105 -8.78 -8.80 15.06
CA GLU A 105 -7.89 -9.21 16.16
C GLU A 105 -6.58 -8.41 16.13
N SER A 106 -5.99 -8.33 14.93
CA SER A 106 -4.74 -7.60 14.67
C SER A 106 -4.93 -6.10 14.42
N LYS A 107 -6.18 -5.63 14.30
CA LYS A 107 -6.55 -4.27 13.84
C LYS A 107 -5.77 -3.86 12.59
N CYS A 108 -5.68 -4.78 11.63
CA CYS A 108 -4.88 -4.62 10.42
C CYS A 108 -5.78 -4.66 9.17
N ALA A 109 -5.63 -3.64 8.33
CA ALA A 109 -6.23 -3.63 6.99
C ALA A 109 -5.28 -4.26 5.98
N TYR A 110 -5.80 -5.16 5.17
CA TYR A 110 -5.09 -5.84 4.09
C TYR A 110 -5.70 -5.47 2.76
N ILE A 111 -4.85 -5.10 1.80
CA ILE A 111 -5.26 -4.71 0.46
C ILE A 111 -4.35 -5.44 -0.52
N GLU A 112 -4.93 -6.25 -1.39
CA GLU A 112 -4.20 -6.92 -2.45
C GLU A 112 -4.52 -6.31 -3.81
N ILE A 113 -3.49 -5.80 -4.47
CA ILE A 113 -3.57 -5.22 -5.81
C ILE A 113 -2.39 -5.77 -6.61
N PHE A 114 -2.64 -6.24 -7.83
CA PHE A 114 -1.62 -6.84 -8.70
C PHE A 114 -0.79 -7.90 -7.98
N SER A 115 -1.45 -8.76 -7.19
CA SER A 115 -0.80 -9.79 -6.37
C SER A 115 0.21 -9.30 -5.31
N LEU A 116 0.22 -8.01 -4.99
CA LEU A 116 0.99 -7.44 -3.89
C LEU A 116 0.04 -7.10 -2.73
N GLN A 117 0.27 -7.70 -1.57
CA GLN A 117 -0.57 -7.51 -0.39
C GLN A 117 0.05 -6.45 0.54
N PHE A 118 -0.55 -5.27 0.55
CA PHE A 118 -0.24 -4.19 1.48
C PHE A 118 -0.94 -4.42 2.81
N SER A 119 -0.26 -4.09 3.92
CA SER A 119 -0.82 -4.18 5.26
C SER A 119 -0.63 -2.87 6.04
N PHE A 120 -1.68 -2.46 6.74
CA PHE A 120 -1.68 -1.27 7.60
C PHE A 120 -2.20 -1.64 8.98
N HIS A 121 -1.29 -1.68 9.94
CA HIS A 121 -1.59 -2.02 11.33
C HIS A 121 -2.13 -0.82 12.12
N ASN A 122 -2.84 -1.13 13.21
CA ASN A 122 -3.38 -0.15 14.15
C ASN A 122 -4.33 0.84 13.49
N ILE A 123 -5.20 0.34 12.60
CA ILE A 123 -6.27 1.18 12.04
C ILE A 123 -7.23 1.61 13.15
N MET A 124 -7.73 2.84 13.07
CA MET A 124 -8.69 3.36 14.03
C MET A 124 -10.10 2.88 13.66
N PHE A 125 -10.78 2.23 14.60
CA PHE A 125 -12.13 1.73 14.39
C PHE A 125 -13.15 2.84 14.71
N ASN A 126 -13.78 3.38 13.68
CA ASN A 126 -15.02 4.14 13.81
C ASN A 126 -16.21 3.29 13.36
N ASP A 127 -17.42 3.82 13.50
CA ASP A 127 -18.67 3.09 13.27
C ASP A 127 -18.76 2.50 11.85
N LYS A 128 -18.20 3.20 10.86
CA LYS A 128 -18.17 2.72 9.48
C LYS A 128 -17.24 1.51 9.32
N ILE A 129 -16.05 1.56 9.91
CA ILE A 129 -15.11 0.44 9.87
C ILE A 129 -15.65 -0.75 10.68
N LYS A 130 -16.24 -0.51 11.85
CA LYS A 130 -16.89 -1.56 12.66
C LYS A 130 -18.00 -2.25 11.87
N SER A 131 -18.91 -1.46 11.27
CA SER A 131 -20.00 -1.99 10.45
C SER A 131 -19.49 -2.82 9.26
N PHE A 132 -18.38 -2.42 8.65
CA PHE A 132 -17.75 -3.23 7.59
C PHE A 132 -17.19 -4.54 8.13
N VAL A 133 -16.44 -4.49 9.23
CA VAL A 133 -15.81 -5.66 9.87
C VAL A 133 -16.84 -6.71 10.29
N GLU A 134 -18.00 -6.27 10.78
CA GLU A 134 -19.11 -7.14 11.22
C GLU A 134 -19.99 -7.64 10.06
N SER A 135 -19.79 -7.12 8.84
CA SER A 135 -20.56 -7.52 7.67
C SER A 135 -20.02 -8.77 6.98
N ASP A 136 -20.89 -9.46 6.25
CA ASP A 136 -20.56 -10.56 5.34
C ASP A 136 -19.56 -10.20 4.23
N LYS A 137 -19.30 -8.91 4.02
CA LYS A 137 -18.36 -8.40 3.02
C LYS A 137 -16.91 -8.40 3.49
N ASN A 138 -16.66 -8.54 4.79
CA ASN A 138 -15.31 -8.60 5.34
C ASN A 138 -14.81 -10.05 5.35
N LEU A 139 -14.37 -10.52 4.18
CA LEU A 139 -13.84 -11.87 4.01
C LEU A 139 -12.37 -11.92 4.44
N VAL A 140 -12.13 -12.23 5.71
CA VAL A 140 -10.77 -12.30 6.27
C VAL A 140 -10.00 -13.45 5.63
N MET A 141 -8.80 -13.14 5.12
CA MET A 141 -7.90 -14.11 4.49
C MET A 141 -6.58 -14.24 5.24
N PRO A 142 -5.85 -15.36 5.09
CA PRO A 142 -4.49 -15.49 5.58
C PRO A 142 -3.57 -14.42 5.01
N TRP A 143 -2.67 -13.89 5.84
CA TRP A 143 -1.61 -12.99 5.40
C TRP A 143 -0.61 -13.77 4.54
N LYS A 144 -0.17 -13.20 3.41
CA LYS A 144 0.76 -13.86 2.48
C LYS A 144 2.22 -13.86 2.93
N GLU A 145 2.51 -13.31 4.10
CA GLU A 145 3.84 -13.26 4.73
C GLU A 145 4.93 -12.51 3.93
N ILE A 146 4.56 -11.80 2.86
CA ILE A 146 5.47 -10.98 2.05
C ILE A 146 5.64 -9.60 2.69
N ARG A 147 6.88 -9.23 3.02
CA ARG A 147 7.22 -7.94 3.65
C ARG A 147 7.56 -6.87 2.61
N LEU A 148 6.54 -6.18 2.09
CA LEU A 148 6.69 -5.16 1.04
C LEU A 148 7.49 -3.90 1.46
N GLN A 149 7.65 -3.63 2.75
CA GLN A 149 8.41 -2.45 3.22
C GLN A 149 9.89 -2.51 2.83
N ARG A 150 10.45 -3.71 2.65
CA ARG A 150 11.85 -3.90 2.26
C ARG A 150 12.14 -3.50 0.83
N ILE A 151 11.13 -3.59 -0.03
CA ILE A 151 11.18 -3.27 -1.46
C ILE A 151 10.32 -2.04 -1.79
N ALA A 152 10.10 -1.17 -0.81
CA ALA A 152 9.15 -0.07 -0.94
C ALA A 152 9.58 0.94 -2.01
N GLY A 153 10.89 1.11 -2.23
CA GLY A 153 11.44 1.97 -3.28
C GLY A 153 11.08 1.46 -4.68
N GLU A 154 11.18 0.15 -4.90
CA GLU A 154 10.96 -0.48 -6.20
C GLU A 154 9.47 -0.58 -6.53
N ILE A 155 8.62 -0.88 -5.53
CA ILE A 155 7.15 -0.83 -5.69
C ILE A 155 6.72 0.60 -6.05
N PHE A 156 7.29 1.60 -5.38
CA PHE A 156 6.97 2.99 -5.65
C PHE A 156 7.35 3.39 -7.09
N ASP A 157 8.57 3.05 -7.54
CA ASP A 157 9.02 3.34 -8.90
C ASP A 157 8.14 2.65 -9.95
N LEU A 158 7.74 1.40 -9.72
CA LEU A 158 6.79 0.71 -10.58
C LEU A 158 5.48 1.49 -10.69
N SER A 159 4.92 1.96 -9.56
CA SER A 159 3.66 2.72 -9.55
C SER A 159 3.73 4.06 -10.32
N LEU A 160 4.92 4.66 -10.43
CA LEU A 160 5.13 5.86 -11.24
C LEU A 160 5.19 5.53 -12.73
N SER A 161 5.75 4.39 -13.10
CA SER A 161 5.86 3.95 -14.50
C SER A 161 4.53 3.52 -15.14
N LEU A 162 3.49 3.26 -14.33
CA LEU A 162 2.19 2.76 -14.79
C LEU A 162 1.20 3.85 -15.22
N ILE A 163 1.57 5.13 -15.13
CA ILE A 163 0.78 6.22 -15.71
C ILE A 163 1.69 6.98 -16.67
N SER A 164 1.50 6.66 -17.94
CA SER A 164 1.98 7.38 -19.11
C SER A 164 0.78 7.83 -19.92
#